data_AF-A0A0M0JW49-F1
#
_entry.id   AF-A0A0M0JW49-F1
#
_cell.length_a   1.000
_cell.length_b   1.000
_cell.length_c   1.000
_cell.angle_alpha   90.00
_cell.angle_beta   90.00
_cell.angle_gamma   90.00
#
_symmetry.space_group_name_H-M   'P 1'
#
loop_
_entity.id
_entity.type
_entity.pdbx_description
1 polymer ?
#
loop_
_entity_poly.entity_id
_entity_poly.type
_entity_poly.pdbx_seq_one_letter_code
_entity_poly.pdbx_strand_id
1 'polypeptide(L)'
;MNSMGLAECRRRCPGLIIKPMRVDRYREAGQAVLSVLETFGAPVEKTSYDDFYIEATSLVQADSDASKLAEGKSHVLGTTLPIDLRRGYELAERMRVALRASVGLSASVGIGRSKLVARMLSPQAKPDGALVVREDDVPRLMASCRVQSFPGLQAKRGHAMCAALTTALEAAAPDASSAPSWAVSRAPSWAVSRAPSWAPGQVTLGQALALPEAALRRALSGADVSLLRQLARGEDAHHNAAVTPRGLPKVLASSPSRADCA
;
A
#
# COMPACT_ATOMS: atom_id res chain seq x y z
N MET A 1 -9.45 -11.69 -5.30
CA MET A 1 -10.84 -11.27 -5.56
C MET A 1 -11.45 -12.33 -6.44
N ASN A 2 -12.52 -13.00 -6.01
CA ASN A 2 -13.30 -13.83 -6.93
C ASN A 2 -13.99 -12.85 -7.89
N SER A 3 -13.59 -12.87 -9.15
CA SER A 3 -14.26 -12.06 -10.17
C SER A 3 -15.71 -12.52 -10.29
N MET A 4 -16.64 -11.58 -10.17
CA MET A 4 -18.06 -11.83 -10.40
C MET A 4 -18.30 -11.92 -11.92
N GLY A 5 -18.98 -12.96 -12.38
CA GLY A 5 -19.32 -13.10 -13.80
C GLY A 5 -20.26 -11.99 -14.27
N LEU A 6 -20.16 -11.57 -15.55
CA LEU A 6 -20.97 -10.47 -16.09
C LEU A 6 -22.48 -10.70 -15.97
N ALA A 7 -22.95 -11.95 -16.07
CA ALA A 7 -24.35 -12.31 -15.88
C ALA A 7 -24.82 -11.97 -14.45
N GLU A 8 -24.02 -12.30 -13.45
CA GLU A 8 -24.29 -12.01 -12.05
C GLU A 8 -24.25 -10.49 -11.78
N CYS A 9 -23.29 -9.77 -12.38
CA CYS A 9 -23.24 -8.32 -12.30
C CYS A 9 -24.51 -7.66 -12.84
N ARG A 10 -25.02 -8.11 -14.00
CA ARG A 10 -26.29 -7.62 -14.58
C ARG A 10 -27.50 -7.98 -13.74
N ARG A 11 -27.52 -9.18 -13.13
CA ARG A 11 -28.59 -9.59 -12.23
C ARG A 11 -28.66 -8.69 -10.99
N ARG A 12 -27.51 -8.34 -10.40
CA ARG A 12 -27.42 -7.44 -9.25
C ARG A 12 -27.64 -5.98 -9.60
N CYS A 13 -27.30 -5.57 -10.82
CA CYS A 13 -27.45 -4.21 -11.31
C CYS A 13 -28.03 -4.23 -12.75
N PRO A 14 -29.37 -4.29 -12.90
CA PRO A 14 -30.01 -4.37 -14.22
C PRO A 14 -29.69 -3.20 -15.16
N GLY A 15 -29.35 -2.02 -14.60
CA GLY A 15 -28.92 -0.84 -15.36
C GLY A 15 -27.42 -0.75 -15.64
N LEU A 16 -26.64 -1.82 -15.42
CA LEU A 16 -25.19 -1.80 -15.56
C LEU A 16 -24.76 -1.55 -17.02
N ILE A 17 -24.11 -0.40 -17.24
CA ILE A 17 -23.48 -0.07 -18.53
C ILE A 17 -22.08 -0.71 -18.57
N ILE A 18 -21.89 -1.69 -19.45
CA ILE A 18 -20.59 -2.36 -19.66
C ILE A 18 -19.94 -1.72 -20.88
N LYS A 19 -18.76 -1.11 -20.69
CA LYS A 19 -17.92 -0.59 -21.77
C LYS A 19 -16.80 -1.60 -22.08
N PRO A 20 -16.45 -1.80 -23.37
CA PRO A 20 -15.32 -2.64 -23.73
C PRO A 20 -14.01 -2.05 -23.18
N MET A 21 -13.06 -2.93 -22.84
CA MET A 21 -11.73 -2.52 -22.39
C MET A 21 -10.98 -1.84 -23.55
N ARG A 22 -10.44 -0.65 -23.29
CA ARG A 22 -9.60 0.10 -24.23
C ARG A 22 -8.17 0.16 -23.70
N VAL A 23 -7.40 -0.90 -23.94
CA VAL A 23 -6.05 -1.08 -23.35
C VAL A 23 -5.16 0.13 -23.60
N ASP A 24 -5.18 0.67 -24.82
CA ASP A 24 -4.33 1.80 -25.19
C ASP A 24 -4.62 3.05 -24.36
N ARG A 25 -5.90 3.31 -24.03
CA ARG A 25 -6.29 4.43 -23.16
C ARG A 25 -5.78 4.28 -21.74
N TYR A 26 -5.75 3.06 -21.18
CA TYR A 26 -5.18 2.82 -19.86
C TYR A 26 -3.65 2.96 -19.88
N ARG A 27 -2.99 2.53 -20.97
CA ARG A 27 -1.55 2.71 -21.16
C ARG A 27 -1.18 4.19 -21.27
N GLU A 28 -1.90 4.94 -22.10
CA GLU A 28 -1.77 6.40 -22.25
C GLU A 28 -1.95 7.13 -20.92
N ALA A 29 -3.05 6.85 -20.21
CA ALA A 29 -3.32 7.46 -18.91
C ALA A 29 -2.23 7.13 -17.88
N GLY A 30 -1.81 5.86 -17.80
CA GLY A 30 -0.73 5.45 -16.90
C GLY A 30 0.63 6.05 -17.27
N GLN A 31 0.87 6.40 -18.54
CA GLN A 31 2.08 7.13 -18.94
C GLN A 31 1.98 8.61 -18.57
N ALA A 32 0.82 9.24 -18.76
CA ALA A 32 0.59 10.64 -18.36
C ALA A 32 0.75 10.82 -16.84
N VAL A 33 0.22 9.89 -16.03
CA VAL A 33 0.43 9.87 -14.57
C VAL A 33 1.92 9.76 -14.24
N LEU A 34 2.63 8.81 -14.84
CA LEU A 34 4.07 8.64 -14.62
C LEU A 34 4.84 9.94 -14.91
N SER A 35 4.60 10.56 -16.07
CA SER A 35 5.29 11.79 -16.47
C SER A 35 5.04 12.94 -15.50
N VAL A 36 3.83 13.07 -14.94
CA VAL A 36 3.56 14.07 -13.87
C VAL A 36 4.36 13.74 -12.61
N LEU A 37 4.37 12.49 -12.18
CA LEU A 37 5.09 12.09 -10.97
C LEU A 37 6.61 12.31 -11.10
N GLU A 38 7.19 12.05 -12.28
CA GLU A 38 8.61 12.27 -12.57
C GLU A 38 9.02 13.75 -12.45
N THR A 39 8.10 14.69 -12.66
CA THR A 39 8.40 16.14 -12.50
C THR A 39 8.75 16.56 -11.07
N PHE A 40 8.38 15.74 -10.07
CA PHE A 40 8.72 16.01 -8.67
C PHE A 40 10.19 15.68 -8.35
N GLY A 41 10.92 15.05 -9.26
CA GLY A 41 12.35 14.75 -9.07
C GLY A 41 12.64 13.60 -8.10
N ALA A 42 11.67 12.72 -7.86
CA ALA A 42 11.85 11.48 -7.10
C ALA A 42 11.93 10.26 -8.03
N PRO A 43 12.70 9.21 -7.70
CA PRO A 43 12.61 7.93 -8.38
C PRO A 43 11.18 7.36 -8.30
N VAL A 44 10.60 7.06 -9.45
CA VAL A 44 9.27 6.46 -9.58
C VAL A 44 9.39 5.05 -10.16
N GLU A 45 8.79 4.07 -9.48
CA GLU A 45 8.62 2.71 -9.98
C GLU A 45 7.16 2.49 -10.37
N LYS A 46 6.91 2.16 -11.64
CA LYS A 46 5.59 1.80 -12.14
C LYS A 46 5.37 0.29 -12.07
N THR A 47 4.31 -0.15 -11.41
CA THR A 47 4.01 -1.59 -11.23
C THR A 47 2.78 -2.07 -12.00
N SER A 48 1.85 -1.18 -12.32
CA SER A 48 0.72 -1.45 -13.23
C SER A 48 0.40 -0.19 -14.05
N TYR A 49 -0.78 -0.14 -14.69
CA TYR A 49 -1.26 1.11 -15.30
C TYR A 49 -1.58 2.21 -14.27
N ASP A 50 -1.97 1.82 -13.04
CA ASP A 50 -2.53 2.69 -12.00
C ASP A 50 -1.83 2.59 -10.64
N ASP A 51 -0.83 1.71 -10.47
CA ASP A 51 -0.04 1.56 -9.24
C ASP A 51 1.42 1.98 -9.45
N PHE A 52 1.89 2.91 -8.61
CA PHE A 52 3.23 3.50 -8.63
C PHE A 52 3.82 3.54 -7.21
N TYR A 53 5.14 3.35 -7.09
CA TYR A 53 5.90 3.64 -5.87
C TYR A 53 6.82 4.84 -6.11
N ILE A 54 6.96 5.69 -5.11
CA ILE A 54 7.80 6.88 -5.17
C ILE A 54 8.76 6.83 -3.99
N GLU A 55 10.06 6.89 -4.28
CA GLU A 55 11.09 7.02 -3.26
C GLU A 55 11.30 8.51 -2.98
N ALA A 56 10.77 8.99 -1.85
CA ALA A 56 10.68 10.41 -1.55
C ALA A 56 11.75 10.92 -0.56
N THR A 57 12.68 10.07 -0.11
CA THR A 57 13.61 10.37 0.98
C THR A 57 14.36 11.69 0.76
N SER A 58 14.97 11.86 -0.42
CA SER A 58 15.74 13.07 -0.73
C SER A 58 14.88 14.34 -0.74
N LEU A 59 13.64 14.26 -1.24
CA LEU A 59 12.73 15.41 -1.30
C LEU A 59 12.24 15.83 0.09
N VAL A 60 11.99 14.84 0.95
CA VAL A 60 11.53 15.06 2.33
C VAL A 60 12.65 15.61 3.23
N GLN A 61 13.90 15.24 2.96
CA GLN A 61 15.07 15.72 3.70
C GLN A 61 15.57 17.08 3.23
N ALA A 62 15.48 17.40 1.93
CA ALA A 62 15.98 18.64 1.35
C ALA A 62 15.19 19.90 1.77
N ASP A 63 13.97 19.73 2.25
CA ASP A 63 13.14 20.85 2.70
C ASP A 63 13.71 21.38 4.04
N SER A 64 14.50 22.45 4.03
CA SER A 64 15.00 23.07 5.28
C SER A 64 13.97 24.00 5.93
N ASP A 65 12.90 24.35 5.22
CA ASP A 65 11.96 25.39 5.60
C ASP A 65 10.79 24.82 6.41
N ALA A 66 11.05 24.51 7.68
CA ALA A 66 10.03 24.12 8.65
C ALA A 66 8.98 25.24 8.94
N SER A 67 9.12 26.45 8.37
CA SER A 67 8.32 27.64 8.71
C SER A 67 7.09 27.88 7.82
N LYS A 68 6.92 27.16 6.71
CA LYS A 68 5.73 27.27 5.83
C LYS A 68 4.71 26.16 6.11
N LEU A 69 4.55 25.78 7.36
CA LEU A 69 3.62 24.74 7.76
C LEU A 69 2.20 25.28 7.67
N ALA A 70 1.57 25.13 6.50
CA ALA A 70 0.15 25.36 6.36
C ALA A 70 -0.58 24.46 7.36
N GLU A 71 -1.47 25.05 8.15
CA GLU A 71 -2.49 24.37 8.97
C GLU A 71 -3.53 23.67 8.06
N GLY A 72 -3.05 22.90 7.08
CA GLY A 72 -3.88 21.99 6.31
C GLY A 72 -4.22 20.82 7.21
N LYS A 73 -5.50 20.43 7.22
CA LYS A 73 -6.05 19.29 7.95
C LYS A 73 -5.33 17.99 7.55
N SER A 74 -4.13 17.77 8.09
CA SER A 74 -3.51 16.45 8.17
C SER A 74 -4.47 15.62 9.00
N HIS A 75 -5.18 14.70 8.37
CA HIS A 75 -5.94 13.68 9.09
C HIS A 75 -4.97 12.70 9.74
N VAL A 76 -4.24 13.18 10.75
CA VAL A 76 -3.61 12.37 11.78
C VAL A 76 -4.27 12.78 13.09
N LEU A 77 -4.99 11.83 13.67
CA LEU A 77 -5.62 11.97 14.96
C LEU A 77 -4.56 12.21 16.04
N GLY A 78 -4.58 13.41 16.63
CA GLY A 78 -4.19 13.66 18.02
C GLY A 78 -2.72 13.51 18.41
N THR A 79 -1.78 13.22 17.49
CA THR A 79 -0.35 13.23 17.81
C THR A 79 0.50 13.83 16.68
N THR A 80 1.63 14.45 17.06
CA THR A 80 2.60 15.03 16.15
C THR A 80 3.30 13.92 15.35
N LEU A 81 3.10 13.89 14.02
CA LEU A 81 3.89 13.05 13.13
C LEU A 81 5.38 13.45 13.15
N PRO A 82 6.30 12.48 13.05
CA PRO A 82 7.68 12.74 12.65
C PRO A 82 7.75 13.64 11.40
N ILE A 83 8.76 14.52 11.37
CA ILE A 83 8.87 15.56 10.33
C ILE A 83 8.95 14.97 8.92
N ASP A 84 9.62 13.83 8.77
CA ASP A 84 9.75 13.12 7.51
C ASP A 84 8.39 12.61 7.00
N LEU A 85 7.61 11.98 7.87
CA LEU A 85 6.28 11.46 7.53
C LEU A 85 5.28 12.57 7.23
N ARG A 86 5.35 13.70 7.94
CA ARG A 86 4.53 14.88 7.67
C ARG A 86 4.82 15.47 6.28
N ARG A 87 6.09 15.66 5.96
CA ARG A 87 6.50 16.16 4.63
C ARG A 87 6.18 15.18 3.51
N GLY A 88 6.31 13.89 3.77
CA GLY A 88 5.87 12.84 2.85
C GLY A 88 4.36 12.95 2.54
N TYR A 89 3.54 13.22 3.55
CA TYR A 89 2.11 13.47 3.38
C TYR A 89 1.83 14.74 2.56
N GLU A 90 2.50 15.85 2.86
CA GLU A 90 2.36 17.11 2.10
C GLU A 90 2.81 16.96 0.63
N LEU A 91 3.89 16.22 0.38
CA LEU A 91 4.33 15.86 -0.97
C LEU A 91 3.27 15.03 -1.70
N ALA A 92 2.67 14.04 -1.02
CA ALA A 92 1.59 13.23 -1.59
C ALA A 92 0.37 14.07 -1.96
N GLU A 93 -0.05 15.02 -1.12
CA GLU A 93 -1.17 15.93 -1.43
C GLU A 93 -0.84 16.81 -2.66
N ARG A 94 0.37 17.35 -2.75
CA ARG A 94 0.81 18.12 -3.94
C ARG A 94 0.78 17.26 -5.20
N MET A 95 1.23 16.02 -5.14
CA MET A 95 1.16 15.08 -6.26
C MET A 95 -0.28 14.79 -6.67
N ARG A 96 -1.19 14.57 -5.71
CA ARG A 96 -2.62 14.35 -6.00
C ARG A 96 -3.27 15.55 -6.68
N VAL A 97 -2.99 16.76 -6.20
CA VAL A 97 -3.47 18.01 -6.83
C VAL A 97 -2.91 18.14 -8.26
N ALA A 98 -1.62 17.90 -8.46
CA ALA A 98 -0.98 17.95 -9.78
C ALA A 98 -1.58 16.91 -10.75
N LEU A 99 -1.79 15.67 -10.30
CA LEU A 99 -2.42 14.63 -11.12
C LEU A 99 -3.85 15.00 -11.51
N ARG A 100 -4.62 15.57 -10.57
CA ARG A 100 -5.98 16.03 -10.84
C ARG A 100 -5.99 17.17 -11.86
N ALA A 101 -5.07 18.12 -11.75
CA ALA A 101 -4.97 19.27 -12.65
C ALA A 101 -4.46 18.89 -14.05
N SER A 102 -3.44 18.05 -14.13
CA SER A 102 -2.75 17.72 -15.39
C SER A 102 -3.40 16.57 -16.16
N VAL A 103 -3.92 15.56 -15.47
CA VAL A 103 -4.45 14.32 -16.10
C VAL A 103 -5.97 14.18 -15.90
N GLY A 104 -6.56 14.95 -14.98
CA GLY A 104 -7.98 14.83 -14.63
C GLY A 104 -8.30 13.61 -13.76
N LEU A 105 -7.30 12.88 -13.26
CA LEU A 105 -7.49 11.66 -12.47
C LEU A 105 -7.23 11.91 -10.98
N SER A 106 -8.07 11.34 -10.12
CA SER A 106 -7.83 11.27 -8.68
C SER A 106 -6.90 10.11 -8.34
N ALA A 107 -6.08 10.26 -7.31
CA ALA A 107 -5.22 9.19 -6.81
C ALA A 107 -5.38 9.04 -5.29
N SER A 108 -5.24 7.81 -4.80
CA SER A 108 -5.11 7.51 -3.38
C SER A 108 -3.69 7.10 -3.05
N VAL A 109 -3.12 7.65 -1.98
CA VAL A 109 -1.70 7.50 -1.65
C VAL A 109 -1.54 6.94 -0.24
N GLY A 110 -0.71 5.91 -0.11
CA GLY A 110 -0.25 5.41 1.19
C GLY A 110 1.19 5.85 1.43
N ILE A 111 1.47 6.38 2.61
CA ILE A 111 2.80 6.90 2.99
C ILE A 111 3.34 6.05 4.15
N GLY A 112 4.51 5.46 3.96
CA GLY A 112 5.21 4.68 4.97
C GLY A 112 6.70 4.58 4.66
N ARG A 113 7.49 4.08 5.62
CA ARG A 113 8.95 3.93 5.48
C ARG A 113 9.39 2.67 4.72
N SER A 114 8.45 1.83 4.31
CA SER A 114 8.67 0.70 3.41
C SER A 114 7.60 0.65 2.33
N LYS A 115 7.93 0.01 1.19
CA LYS A 115 6.96 -0.20 0.10
C LYS A 115 5.77 -1.03 0.59
N LEU A 116 6.01 -2.05 1.42
CA LEU A 116 4.93 -2.81 2.06
C LEU A 116 3.95 -1.91 2.82
N VAL A 117 4.46 -1.09 3.74
CA VAL A 117 3.61 -0.22 4.58
C VAL A 117 2.81 0.74 3.71
N ALA A 118 3.47 1.41 2.75
CA ALA A 118 2.80 2.29 1.79
C ALA A 118 1.69 1.55 1.01
N ARG A 119 1.95 0.33 0.55
CA ARG A 119 0.98 -0.51 -0.18
C ARG A 119 -0.20 -0.94 0.69
N MET A 120 0.02 -1.21 1.98
CA MET A 120 -1.07 -1.60 2.88
C MET A 120 -1.96 -0.41 3.27
N LEU A 121 -1.44 0.82 3.20
CA LEU A 121 -2.18 2.05 3.45
C LEU A 121 -2.98 2.56 2.24
N SER A 122 -2.43 2.45 1.03
CA SER A 122 -3.06 3.08 -0.15
C SER A 122 -4.51 2.61 -0.44
N PRO A 123 -4.92 1.35 -0.21
CA PRO A 123 -6.31 0.94 -0.33
C PRO A 123 -7.22 1.58 0.72
N GLN A 124 -6.70 1.87 1.92
CA GLN A 124 -7.45 2.50 3.01
C GLN A 124 -7.61 4.01 2.79
N ALA A 125 -6.73 4.60 2.00
CA ALA A 125 -6.82 5.98 1.53
C ALA A 125 -7.82 6.18 0.38
N LYS A 126 -8.52 5.11 -0.07
CA LYS A 126 -9.55 5.21 -1.10
C LYS A 126 -10.91 5.66 -0.55
N PRO A 127 -11.70 6.42 -1.34
CA PRO A 127 -11.34 7.06 -2.62
C PRO A 127 -10.64 8.41 -2.40
N ASP A 128 -9.77 8.80 -3.34
CA ASP A 128 -9.16 10.13 -3.46
C ASP A 128 -8.68 10.71 -2.11
N GLY A 129 -7.67 10.08 -1.53
CA GLY A 129 -7.19 10.39 -0.19
C GLY A 129 -5.72 10.04 -0.01
N ALA A 130 -5.07 10.60 1.02
CA ALA A 130 -3.75 10.18 1.47
C ALA A 130 -3.82 9.68 2.91
N LEU A 131 -3.05 8.64 3.22
CA LEU A 131 -2.95 8.09 4.58
C LEU A 131 -1.49 7.78 4.92
N VAL A 132 -1.10 8.17 6.14
CA VAL A 132 0.24 7.94 6.70
C VAL A 132 0.12 7.25 8.06
N VAL A 133 1.06 6.37 8.37
CA VAL A 133 1.13 5.66 9.65
C VAL A 133 2.44 5.97 10.37
N ARG A 134 2.39 6.08 11.70
CA ARG A 134 3.60 6.18 12.52
C ARG A 134 4.27 4.82 12.60
N GLU A 135 5.58 4.80 12.82
CA GLU A 135 6.35 3.56 12.96
C GLU A 135 5.77 2.65 14.07
N ASP A 136 5.46 3.24 15.23
CA ASP A 136 4.89 2.52 16.38
C ASP A 136 3.51 1.90 16.09
N ASP A 137 2.79 2.44 15.09
CA ASP A 137 1.47 1.96 14.67
C ASP A 137 1.54 0.92 13.54
N VAL A 138 2.71 0.68 12.94
CA VAL A 138 2.89 -0.30 11.85
C VAL A 138 2.46 -1.71 12.27
N PRO A 139 2.87 -2.27 13.43
CA PRO A 139 2.45 -3.61 13.82
C PRO A 139 0.92 -3.74 13.93
N ARG A 140 0.25 -2.69 14.41
CA ARG A 140 -1.20 -2.64 14.55
C ARG A 140 -1.91 -2.57 13.19
N LEU A 141 -1.40 -1.76 12.27
CA LEU A 141 -1.85 -1.72 10.89
C LEU A 141 -1.73 -3.11 10.25
N MET A 142 -0.56 -3.74 10.34
CA MET A 142 -0.30 -5.04 9.73
C MET A 142 -1.19 -6.13 10.31
N ALA A 143 -1.36 -6.16 11.64
CA ALA A 143 -2.25 -7.10 12.31
C ALA A 143 -3.71 -6.98 11.84
N SER A 144 -4.19 -5.78 11.53
CA SER A 144 -5.57 -5.58 11.02
C SER A 144 -5.76 -6.08 9.58
N CYS A 145 -4.70 -6.21 8.80
CA CYS A 145 -4.79 -6.55 7.39
C CYS A 145 -5.10 -8.05 7.18
N ARG A 146 -5.96 -8.37 6.22
CA ARG A 146 -6.18 -9.76 5.79
C ARG A 146 -4.90 -10.35 5.22
N VAL A 147 -4.60 -11.61 5.53
CA VAL A 147 -3.44 -12.34 4.97
C VAL A 147 -3.40 -12.27 3.44
N GLN A 148 -4.57 -12.38 2.80
CA GLN A 148 -4.70 -12.29 1.33
C GLN A 148 -4.59 -10.87 0.74
N SER A 149 -4.46 -9.84 1.58
CA SER A 149 -4.21 -8.46 1.09
C SER A 149 -2.73 -8.18 0.86
N PHE A 150 -1.85 -8.99 1.46
CA PHE A 150 -0.40 -8.80 1.34
C PHE A 150 0.11 -9.16 -0.06
N PRO A 151 1.08 -8.39 -0.60
CA PRO A 151 1.81 -8.74 -1.81
C PRO A 151 2.33 -10.19 -1.80
N GLY A 152 2.08 -10.94 -2.88
CA GLY A 152 2.48 -12.34 -3.01
C GLY A 152 1.49 -13.35 -2.40
N LEU A 153 0.50 -12.89 -1.62
CA LEU A 153 -0.51 -13.74 -0.97
C LEU A 153 -1.92 -13.57 -1.54
N GLN A 154 -2.08 -12.87 -2.66
CA GLN A 154 -3.40 -12.68 -3.28
C GLN A 154 -3.90 -13.88 -4.10
N ALA A 155 -3.02 -14.87 -4.36
CA ALA A 155 -3.28 -16.02 -5.22
C ALA A 155 -3.23 -17.34 -4.43
N LYS A 156 -2.91 -18.46 -5.09
CA LYS A 156 -3.03 -19.83 -4.56
C LYS A 156 -2.39 -20.01 -3.17
N ARG A 157 -1.17 -19.50 -2.95
CA ARG A 157 -0.45 -19.62 -1.67
C ARG A 157 -1.25 -19.00 -0.52
N GLY A 158 -1.72 -17.76 -0.67
CA GLY A 158 -2.50 -17.11 0.38
C GLY A 158 -3.90 -17.69 0.56
N HIS A 159 -4.53 -18.26 -0.48
CA HIS A 159 -5.77 -19.02 -0.31
C HIS A 159 -5.56 -20.28 0.54
N ALA A 160 -4.52 -21.06 0.24
CA ALA A 160 -4.18 -22.24 1.02
C ALA A 160 -3.84 -21.88 2.48
N MET A 161 -3.05 -20.82 2.67
CA MET A 161 -2.70 -20.31 3.99
C MET A 161 -3.93 -19.87 4.79
N CYS A 162 -4.83 -19.08 4.18
CA CYS A 162 -6.08 -18.69 4.84
C CYS A 162 -6.95 -19.90 5.20
N ALA A 163 -7.08 -20.88 4.31
CA ALA A 163 -7.88 -22.07 4.60
C ALA A 163 -7.34 -22.84 5.82
N ALA A 164 -6.02 -23.08 5.85
CA ALA A 164 -5.36 -23.75 6.99
C ALA A 164 -5.49 -22.95 8.29
N LEU A 165 -5.34 -21.63 8.23
CA LEU A 165 -5.49 -20.75 9.39
C LEU A 165 -6.94 -20.71 9.89
N THR A 166 -7.95 -20.71 9.02
CA THR A 166 -9.36 -20.79 9.42
C THR A 166 -9.61 -22.08 10.20
N THR A 167 -9.20 -23.24 9.69
CA THR A 167 -9.33 -24.51 10.42
C THR A 167 -8.62 -24.45 11.78
N ALA A 168 -7.42 -23.87 11.83
CA ALA A 168 -6.67 -23.76 13.08
C ALA A 168 -7.35 -22.84 14.10
N LEU A 169 -7.93 -21.72 13.66
CA LEU A 169 -8.69 -20.79 14.50
C LEU A 169 -9.98 -21.42 15.04
N GLU A 170 -10.69 -22.18 14.21
CA GLU A 170 -11.89 -22.92 14.62
C GLU A 170 -11.56 -24.03 15.63
N ALA A 171 -10.44 -24.73 15.45
CA ALA A 171 -9.99 -25.79 16.36
C ALA A 171 -9.44 -25.24 17.69
N ALA A 172 -8.94 -24.01 17.71
CA ALA A 172 -8.35 -23.37 18.88
C ALA A 172 -9.37 -22.69 19.81
N ALA A 173 -10.61 -23.21 19.88
CA ALA A 173 -11.76 -22.71 20.68
C ALA A 173 -11.40 -21.71 21.79
N PRO A 174 -12.09 -20.56 21.90
CA PRO A 174 -11.63 -19.44 22.71
C PRO A 174 -11.58 -19.81 24.19
N ASP A 175 -10.37 -20.01 24.71
CA ASP A 175 -10.11 -19.61 26.10
C ASP A 175 -9.91 -18.09 26.07
N ALA A 176 -10.98 -17.37 26.42
CA ALA A 176 -11.11 -15.91 26.34
C ALA A 176 -10.07 -15.12 27.16
N SER A 177 -9.13 -15.80 27.82
CA SER A 177 -8.16 -15.25 28.76
C SER A 177 -6.75 -15.03 28.19
N SER A 178 -6.44 -15.51 26.98
CA SER A 178 -5.04 -15.58 26.48
C SER A 178 -4.74 -14.76 25.21
N ALA A 179 -5.71 -14.03 24.67
CA ALA A 179 -5.46 -13.17 23.52
C ALA A 179 -4.48 -12.04 23.89
N PRO A 180 -3.39 -11.81 23.13
CA PRO A 180 -2.45 -10.74 23.43
C PRO A 180 -3.16 -9.39 23.42
N SER A 181 -2.74 -8.44 24.26
CA SER A 181 -3.47 -7.18 24.52
C SER A 181 -3.80 -6.38 23.25
N TRP A 182 -3.01 -6.49 22.19
CA TRP A 182 -3.28 -5.86 20.90
C TRP A 182 -4.40 -6.54 20.09
N ALA A 183 -4.69 -7.83 20.34
CA ALA A 183 -5.72 -8.60 19.64
C ALA A 183 -7.15 -8.33 20.13
N VAL A 184 -7.30 -7.85 21.38
CA VAL A 184 -8.59 -7.44 21.99
C VAL A 184 -8.78 -5.92 21.98
N SER A 185 -7.71 -5.17 21.69
CA SER A 185 -7.77 -3.71 21.66
C SER A 185 -8.60 -3.24 20.46
N ARG A 186 -9.63 -2.44 20.74
CA ARG A 186 -10.47 -1.74 19.75
C ARG A 186 -9.64 -1.30 18.55
N ALA A 187 -10.24 -1.34 17.36
CA ALA A 187 -9.68 -0.68 16.18
C ALA A 187 -9.08 0.69 16.58
N PRO A 188 -7.90 1.07 16.07
CA PRO A 188 -7.31 2.37 16.38
C PRO A 188 -8.36 3.48 16.26
N SER A 189 -8.31 4.52 17.09
CA SER A 189 -9.28 5.61 17.01
C SER A 189 -9.39 6.24 15.60
N TRP A 190 -8.35 6.05 14.75
CA TRP A 190 -8.35 6.37 13.32
C TRP A 190 -9.03 5.33 12.40
N ALA A 191 -9.01 4.05 12.79
CA ALA A 191 -9.75 2.98 12.13
C ALA A 191 -11.22 2.91 12.58
N VAL A 192 -11.61 3.66 13.63
CA VAL A 192 -12.99 3.70 14.14
C VAL A 192 -13.93 4.51 13.25
N SER A 193 -13.44 5.43 12.42
CA SER A 193 -14.30 6.20 11.51
C SER A 193 -14.70 5.43 10.24
N ARG A 194 -13.93 4.40 9.88
CA ARG A 194 -14.28 3.43 8.85
C ARG A 194 -13.73 2.09 9.29
N ALA A 195 -14.58 1.30 9.95
CA ALA A 195 -14.34 -0.12 10.10
C ALA A 195 -13.89 -0.63 8.73
N PRO A 196 -12.72 -1.27 8.64
CA PRO A 196 -12.21 -1.67 7.36
C PRO A 196 -13.22 -2.64 6.71
N SER A 197 -13.68 -2.28 5.51
CA SER A 197 -14.86 -2.83 4.87
C SER A 197 -14.65 -4.24 4.29
N TRP A 198 -13.76 -5.03 4.90
CA TRP A 198 -13.54 -6.40 4.46
C TRP A 198 -14.80 -7.21 4.76
N ALA A 199 -15.26 -7.97 3.77
CA ALA A 199 -16.38 -8.89 3.96
C ALA A 199 -16.07 -9.85 5.13
N PRO A 200 -17.07 -10.22 5.96
CA PRO A 200 -16.91 -11.26 6.97
C PRO A 200 -16.34 -12.56 6.33
N GLY A 201 -15.40 -13.21 7.02
CA GLY A 201 -14.89 -14.55 6.61
C GLY A 201 -13.47 -14.60 6.03
N GLN A 202 -12.56 -13.66 6.37
CA GLN A 202 -11.16 -13.74 5.95
C GLN A 202 -10.20 -13.49 7.12
N VAL A 203 -9.24 -14.39 7.29
CA VAL A 203 -8.25 -14.37 8.38
C VAL A 203 -7.34 -13.14 8.28
N THR A 204 -7.30 -12.36 9.36
CA THR A 204 -6.33 -11.26 9.54
C THR A 204 -4.98 -11.79 9.99
N LEU A 205 -3.92 -11.05 9.69
CA LEU A 205 -2.58 -11.39 10.18
C LEU A 205 -2.54 -11.45 11.71
N GLY A 206 -3.30 -10.57 12.37
CA GLY A 206 -3.46 -10.56 13.81
C GLY A 206 -4.08 -11.87 14.33
N GLN A 207 -5.22 -12.28 13.79
CA GLN A 207 -5.83 -13.56 14.16
C GLN A 207 -4.87 -14.73 13.95
N ALA A 208 -4.15 -14.76 12.82
CA ALA A 208 -3.18 -15.80 12.53
C ALA A 208 -2.05 -15.90 13.58
N LEU A 209 -1.48 -14.76 13.97
CA LEU A 209 -0.37 -14.69 14.93
C LEU A 209 -0.80 -14.76 16.40
N ALA A 210 -2.10 -14.68 16.68
CA ALA A 210 -2.66 -14.93 18.01
C ALA A 210 -2.83 -16.44 18.32
N LEU A 211 -2.73 -17.31 17.31
CA LEU A 211 -2.73 -18.76 17.53
C LEU A 211 -1.53 -19.21 18.38
N PRO A 212 -1.69 -20.20 19.28
CA PRO A 212 -0.57 -20.83 19.95
C PRO A 212 0.48 -21.34 18.95
N GLU A 213 1.78 -21.23 19.29
CA GLU A 213 2.89 -21.59 18.39
C GLU A 213 2.75 -23.01 17.83
N ALA A 214 2.32 -23.97 18.65
CA ALA A 214 2.11 -25.34 18.24
C ALA A 214 0.96 -25.49 17.22
N ALA A 215 -0.11 -24.70 17.36
CA ALA A 215 -1.21 -24.70 16.40
C ALA A 215 -0.79 -24.06 15.07
N LEU A 216 -0.06 -22.94 15.13
CA LEU A 216 0.44 -22.25 13.95
C LEU A 216 1.41 -23.13 13.13
N ARG A 217 2.33 -23.85 13.80
CA ARG A 217 3.27 -24.79 13.14
C ARG A 217 2.63 -26.07 12.62
N ARG A 218 1.49 -26.50 13.18
CA ARG A 218 0.70 -27.59 12.58
C ARG A 218 -0.04 -27.14 11.33
N ALA A 219 -0.50 -25.89 11.31
CA ALA A 219 -1.28 -25.35 10.21
C ALA A 219 -0.42 -24.94 9.00
N LEU A 220 0.78 -24.41 9.23
CA LEU A 220 1.60 -23.78 8.20
C LEU A 220 3.04 -24.30 8.18
N SER A 221 3.68 -24.20 7.01
CA SER A 221 5.11 -24.49 6.86
C SER A 221 5.96 -23.49 7.67
N GLY A 222 7.17 -23.86 8.08
CA GLY A 222 8.08 -22.96 8.79
C GLY A 222 8.39 -21.67 8.00
N ALA A 223 8.46 -21.77 6.66
CA ALA A 223 8.65 -20.63 5.78
C ALA A 223 7.44 -19.68 5.77
N ASP A 224 6.21 -20.20 5.79
CA ASP A 224 5.00 -19.38 5.87
C ASP A 224 4.85 -18.71 7.24
N VAL A 225 5.19 -19.41 8.34
CA VAL A 225 5.21 -18.81 9.68
C VAL A 225 6.23 -17.67 9.75
N SER A 226 7.43 -17.87 9.20
CA SER A 226 8.45 -16.81 9.14
C SER A 226 7.97 -15.61 8.31
N LEU A 227 7.31 -15.87 7.18
CA LEU A 227 6.73 -14.83 6.33
C LEU A 227 5.68 -14.02 7.10
N LEU A 228 4.73 -14.66 7.78
CA LEU A 228 3.71 -13.93 8.56
C LEU A 228 4.33 -13.02 9.62
N ARG A 229 5.39 -13.47 10.30
CA ARG A 229 6.10 -12.65 11.30
C ARG A 229 6.84 -11.47 10.67
N GLN A 230 7.45 -11.68 9.50
CA GLN A 230 8.09 -10.61 8.73
C GLN A 230 7.05 -9.55 8.32
N LEU A 231 5.91 -9.98 7.77
CA LEU A 231 4.82 -9.08 7.40
C LEU A 231 4.26 -8.30 8.60
N ALA A 232 4.24 -8.90 9.79
CA ALA A 232 3.76 -8.24 11.01
C ALA A 232 4.65 -7.08 11.46
N ARG A 233 5.93 -7.10 11.08
CA ARG A 233 6.88 -6.00 11.31
C ARG A 233 6.89 -4.96 10.18
N GLY A 234 6.05 -5.14 9.14
CA GLY A 234 6.04 -4.27 7.96
C GLY A 234 7.26 -4.45 7.06
N GLU A 235 7.97 -5.57 7.19
CA GLU A 235 9.13 -5.94 6.38
C GLU A 235 8.67 -6.58 5.06
N ASP A 236 9.23 -6.13 3.94
CA ASP A 236 8.95 -6.68 2.62
C ASP A 236 9.57 -8.09 2.46
N ALA A 237 8.73 -9.09 2.20
CA ALA A 237 9.16 -10.47 1.93
C ALA A 237 10.10 -10.61 0.72
N HIS A 238 10.14 -9.60 -0.15
CA HIS A 238 10.90 -9.58 -1.40
C HIS A 238 12.04 -8.55 -1.45
N HIS A 239 12.37 -7.87 -0.35
CA HIS A 239 13.47 -6.89 -0.34
C HIS A 239 14.38 -7.03 0.89
N ASN A 240 15.43 -7.85 0.71
CA ASN A 240 16.72 -7.65 1.35
C ASN A 240 17.79 -7.28 0.29
N ALA A 241 17.37 -6.63 -0.79
CA ALA A 241 18.28 -5.99 -1.73
C ALA A 241 18.14 -4.49 -1.51
N ALA A 242 19.21 -3.87 -1.01
CA ALA A 242 19.37 -2.43 -1.01
C ALA A 242 18.94 -1.87 -2.37
N VAL A 243 18.27 -0.72 -2.36
CA VAL A 243 18.18 0.13 -3.54
C VAL A 243 19.60 0.59 -3.85
N THR A 244 20.37 -0.24 -4.55
CA THR A 244 21.51 0.25 -5.31
C THR A 244 20.92 1.04 -6.46
N PRO A 245 21.28 2.33 -6.63
CA PRO A 245 20.84 3.08 -7.79
C PRO A 245 21.36 2.32 -9.02
N ARG A 246 20.45 1.71 -9.80
CA ARG A 246 20.82 1.24 -11.14
C ARG A 246 21.29 2.47 -11.88
N GLY A 247 22.57 2.48 -12.22
CA GLY A 247 23.22 3.57 -12.92
C GLY A 247 22.37 4.04 -14.09
N LEU A 248 22.18 5.36 -14.16
CA LEU A 248 21.63 6.04 -15.32
C LEU A 248 22.30 5.46 -16.58
N PRO A 249 21.55 5.11 -17.64
CA PRO A 249 22.16 4.83 -18.91
C PRO A 249 22.97 6.07 -19.32
N LYS A 250 24.26 5.87 -19.64
CA LYS A 250 25.10 6.90 -20.25
C LYS A 250 24.33 7.46 -21.45
N VAL A 251 23.84 8.70 -21.32
CA VAL A 251 23.44 9.50 -22.47
C VAL A 251 24.70 9.60 -23.33
N LEU A 252 24.65 8.98 -24.51
CA LEU A 252 25.63 9.22 -25.56
C LEU A 252 25.55 10.70 -25.88
N ALA A 253 26.52 11.46 -25.38
CA ALA A 253 26.80 12.81 -25.85
C ALA A 253 27.31 12.70 -27.29
N SER A 254 26.40 12.72 -28.27
CA SER A 254 26.74 13.10 -29.63
C SER A 254 26.52 14.61 -29.75
N SER A 255 27.59 15.36 -29.56
CA SER A 255 27.67 16.79 -29.86
C SER A 255 27.35 17.03 -31.35
N PRO A 256 26.52 18.02 -31.72
CA PRO A 256 26.48 18.49 -33.09
C PRO A 256 27.71 19.37 -33.35
N SER A 257 28.54 18.98 -34.33
CA SER A 257 29.65 19.81 -34.81
C SER A 257 29.10 21.05 -35.51
N ARG A 258 29.52 22.24 -35.05
CA ARG A 258 29.47 23.49 -35.81
C ARG A 258 30.66 23.55 -36.76
N ALA A 259 30.39 23.48 -38.06
CA ALA A 259 31.16 23.96 -39.22
C ALA A 259 30.32 23.48 -40.43
N ASP A 260 29.73 24.30 -41.30
CA ASP A 260 30.37 25.37 -42.07
C ASP A 260 29.41 26.54 -42.32
N CYS A 261 29.91 27.75 -42.09
CA CYS A 261 29.49 28.95 -42.79
C CYS A 261 30.56 29.25 -43.84
N ALA A 262 30.22 29.10 -45.11
CA ALA A 262 30.79 29.81 -46.26
C ALA A 262 29.76 29.73 -47.40
#